data_AF-A0A3B9S1L4-F1
#
_entry.id   AF-A0A3B9S1L4-F1
#
_cell.length_a   1.000
_cell.length_b   1.000
_cell.length_c   1.000
_cell.angle_alpha   90.00
_cell.angle_beta   90.00
_cell.angle_gamma   90.00
#
_symmetry.space_group_name_H-M   'P 1'
#
loop_
_entity.id
_entity.type
_entity.pdbx_description
1 polymer ?
#
loop_
_entity_poly.entity_id
_entity_poly.type
_entity_poly.pdbx_seq_one_letter_code
_entity_poly.pdbx_strand_id
1 'polypeptide(L)'
;MAKWRRALAALIIGGISASICTVIWGILLLFSGIEPIQISFQGALISGMLTGALSEFRKLGEEKSIFISIVLGSLIFLVTNYFSPWNINLEKNPLAAGLGTLLVIISTVWSTRKALSGIELESFDRDEIEKFTIRIFQGMGLLFFIIIVAFPFVYMVITSLKSQMALLTNPTDLSISFESGLAGLMKSYQEVWTTFNFQRYIWISTVVSVGTVGITLSLSILGAYSVTRLRFPGRIWLSRSILIIYMFPAIVLVIPLYSIFSQLQLRNSLIGLFIVYPATTLPVALYMLKGFFSTLPAELEEAGRIDGCSRLGVIWRITLPLSLPAISSV
;
A
#
# COMPACT_ATOMS: atom_id res chain seq x y z
N MET A 1 -18.35 17.18 36.12
CA MET A 1 -17.60 18.24 35.40
C MET A 1 -16.72 17.71 34.25
N ALA A 2 -16.60 16.39 34.01
CA ALA A 2 -15.78 15.82 32.93
C ALA A 2 -16.30 16.02 31.48
N LYS A 3 -17.62 16.18 31.30
CA LYS A 3 -18.26 16.16 29.97
C LYS A 3 -17.83 17.28 29.00
N TRP A 4 -17.40 18.45 29.50
CA TRP A 4 -17.02 19.57 28.63
C TRP A 4 -15.64 19.38 27.99
N ARG A 5 -14.70 18.70 28.68
CA ARG A 5 -13.35 18.45 28.16
C ARG A 5 -13.37 17.47 27.00
N ARG A 6 -14.14 16.40 27.16
CA ARG A 6 -14.39 15.43 26.10
C ARG A 6 -15.10 16.06 24.90
N ALA A 7 -16.09 16.92 25.14
CA ALA A 7 -16.73 17.69 24.08
C ALA A 7 -15.74 18.63 23.37
N LEU A 8 -14.83 19.28 24.10
CA LEU A 8 -13.80 20.15 23.54
C LEU A 8 -12.77 19.37 22.69
N ALA A 9 -12.34 18.21 23.16
CA ALA A 9 -11.49 17.31 22.37
C ALA A 9 -12.19 16.84 21.09
N ALA A 10 -13.48 16.53 21.16
CA ALA A 10 -14.29 16.15 20.01
C ALA A 10 -14.44 17.29 18.98
N LEU A 11 -14.60 18.54 19.44
CA LEU A 11 -14.62 19.73 18.58
C LEU A 11 -13.29 19.86 17.81
N ILE A 12 -12.15 19.74 18.51
CA ILE A 12 -10.82 19.92 17.90
C ILE A 12 -10.54 18.83 16.85
N ILE A 13 -10.76 17.56 17.20
CA ILE A 13 -10.56 16.44 16.27
C ILE A 13 -11.50 16.58 15.07
N GLY A 14 -12.77 16.90 15.35
CA GLY A 14 -13.79 17.06 14.33
C GLY A 14 -13.40 18.14 13.31
N GLY A 15 -12.96 19.31 13.80
CA GLY A 15 -12.50 20.40 12.96
C GLY A 15 -11.28 20.03 12.12
N ILE A 16 -10.23 19.46 12.73
CA ILE A 16 -9.00 19.06 12.03
C ILE A 16 -9.32 18.01 10.96
N SER A 17 -10.08 16.97 11.32
CA SER A 17 -10.44 15.88 10.42
C SER A 17 -11.25 16.37 9.23
N ALA A 18 -12.25 17.23 9.45
CA ALA A 18 -13.07 17.78 8.39
C ALA A 18 -12.24 18.64 7.44
N SER A 19 -11.42 19.56 7.97
CA SER A 19 -10.53 20.40 7.16
C SER A 19 -9.60 19.59 6.27
N ILE A 20 -8.95 18.55 6.82
CA ILE A 20 -8.04 17.68 6.06
C ILE A 20 -8.80 16.95 4.94
N CYS A 21 -9.94 16.33 5.27
CA CYS A 21 -10.74 15.61 4.27
C CYS A 21 -11.30 16.55 3.19
N THR A 22 -11.68 17.79 3.54
CA THR A 22 -12.12 18.79 2.57
C THR A 22 -11.01 19.18 1.61
N VAL A 23 -9.77 19.32 2.10
CA VAL A 23 -8.61 19.58 1.23
C VAL A 23 -8.33 18.40 0.30
N ILE A 24 -8.32 17.18 0.83
CA ILE A 24 -8.10 15.95 0.05
C ILE A 24 -9.14 15.82 -1.06
N TRP A 25 -10.43 15.97 -0.72
CA TRP A 25 -11.50 15.90 -1.72
C TRP A 25 -11.38 17.04 -2.74
N GLY A 26 -11.05 18.26 -2.30
CA GLY A 26 -10.78 19.39 -3.19
C GLY A 26 -9.67 19.11 -4.20
N ILE A 27 -8.57 18.48 -3.75
CA ILE A 27 -7.48 18.06 -4.64
C ILE A 27 -7.96 17.01 -5.65
N LEU A 28 -8.76 16.02 -5.23
CA LEU A 28 -9.33 15.01 -6.15
C LEU A 28 -10.28 15.63 -7.20
N LEU A 29 -11.03 16.66 -6.82
CA LEU A 29 -11.91 17.39 -7.74
C LEU A 29 -11.12 18.19 -8.78
N LEU A 30 -9.96 18.77 -8.41
CA LEU A 30 -9.06 19.44 -9.37
C LEU A 30 -8.62 18.47 -10.46
N PHE A 31 -8.25 17.25 -10.08
CA PHE A 31 -7.90 16.22 -11.02
C PHE A 31 -9.11 15.71 -11.82
N SER A 32 -10.35 15.96 -11.41
CA SER A 32 -11.54 15.53 -12.16
C SER A 32 -12.02 16.57 -13.18
N GLY A 33 -11.27 17.66 -13.39
CA GLY A 33 -11.60 18.70 -14.38
C GLY A 33 -12.79 19.59 -14.02
N ILE A 34 -13.18 19.64 -12.74
CA ILE A 34 -14.29 20.48 -12.26
C ILE A 34 -13.75 21.89 -11.93
N GLU A 35 -14.20 22.92 -12.67
CA GLU A 35 -13.83 24.35 -12.49
C GLU A 35 -14.39 24.98 -11.19
N PRO A 36 -14.02 26.24 -10.89
CA PRO A 36 -13.02 26.63 -9.90
C PRO A 36 -13.40 26.28 -8.45
N ILE A 37 -12.44 25.70 -7.75
CA ILE A 37 -12.58 25.22 -6.38
C ILE A 37 -12.09 26.29 -5.41
N GLN A 38 -13.01 26.91 -4.67
CA GLN A 38 -12.65 27.59 -3.42
C GLN A 38 -12.87 26.61 -2.27
N ILE A 39 -11.77 26.18 -1.66
CA ILE A 39 -11.83 25.37 -0.44
C ILE A 39 -12.24 26.28 0.71
N SER A 40 -13.51 26.21 1.11
CA SER A 40 -14.02 26.93 2.29
C SER A 40 -13.49 26.27 3.57
N PHE A 41 -12.29 26.69 3.98
CA PHE A 41 -11.66 26.18 5.19
C PHE A 41 -12.49 26.50 6.43
N GLN A 42 -13.11 27.69 6.48
CA GLN A 42 -13.96 28.11 7.60
C GLN A 42 -15.21 27.23 7.70
N GLY A 43 -15.89 26.98 6.58
CA GLY A 43 -17.08 26.12 6.55
C GLY A 43 -16.76 24.70 6.97
N ALA A 44 -15.65 24.13 6.48
CA ALA A 44 -15.18 22.80 6.87
C ALA A 44 -14.81 22.71 8.36
N LEU A 45 -14.14 23.74 8.91
CA LEU A 45 -13.74 23.75 10.31
C LEU A 45 -14.95 23.79 11.25
N ILE A 46 -15.90 24.69 10.99
CA ILE A 46 -17.11 24.87 11.81
C ILE A 46 -18.00 23.63 11.75
N SER A 47 -18.26 23.11 10.54
CA SER A 47 -19.06 21.89 10.38
C SER A 47 -18.38 20.67 10.99
N GLY A 48 -17.06 20.55 10.86
CA GLY A 48 -16.27 19.51 11.49
C GLY A 48 -16.35 19.54 13.01
N MET A 49 -16.18 20.73 13.61
CA MET A 49 -16.32 20.94 15.05
C MET A 49 -17.70 20.47 15.52
N LEU A 50 -18.77 21.03 14.95
CA LEU A 50 -20.15 20.70 15.34
C LEU A 50 -20.47 19.21 15.15
N THR A 51 -20.01 18.60 14.06
CA THR A 51 -20.19 17.15 13.79
C THR A 51 -19.42 16.29 14.80
N GLY A 52 -18.20 16.70 15.16
CA GLY A 52 -17.40 16.03 16.19
C GLY A 52 -18.12 16.04 17.54
N ALA A 53 -18.65 17.18 17.96
CA ALA A 53 -19.45 17.27 19.18
C ALA A 53 -20.74 16.43 19.12
N LEU A 54 -21.45 16.43 17.98
CA LEU A 54 -22.64 15.60 17.76
C LEU A 54 -22.34 14.10 17.91
N SER A 55 -21.18 13.66 17.42
CA SER A 55 -20.77 12.25 17.43
C SER A 55 -20.65 11.63 18.83
N GLU A 56 -20.51 12.47 19.86
CA GLU A 56 -20.39 12.06 21.27
C GLU A 56 -21.73 12.04 22.03
N PHE A 57 -22.82 12.52 21.45
CA PHE A 57 -24.14 12.45 22.08
C PHE A 57 -24.72 11.03 21.99
N ARG A 58 -24.40 10.19 22.98
CA ARG A 58 -24.78 8.77 23.05
C ARG A 58 -26.14 8.46 23.71
N LYS A 59 -27.00 9.46 23.93
CA LYS A 59 -28.28 9.27 24.64
C LYS A 59 -29.22 8.23 23.99
N LEU A 60 -29.08 7.99 22.68
CA LEU A 60 -29.99 7.15 21.87
C LEU A 60 -29.38 5.80 21.45
N GLY A 61 -28.21 5.41 22.01
CA GLY A 61 -27.47 4.22 21.60
C GLY A 61 -26.38 4.53 20.54
N GLU A 62 -25.37 3.65 20.45
CA GLU A 62 -24.17 3.93 19.64
C GLU A 62 -24.45 4.03 18.14
N GLU A 63 -25.20 3.08 17.56
CA GLU A 63 -25.53 3.05 16.12
C GLU A 63 -26.41 4.22 15.70
N LYS A 64 -27.48 4.49 16.46
CA LYS A 64 -28.37 5.63 16.19
C LYS A 64 -27.64 6.96 16.29
N SER A 65 -26.71 7.09 17.24
CA SER A 65 -25.88 8.29 17.38
C SER A 65 -24.93 8.50 16.18
N ILE A 66 -24.36 7.43 15.60
CA ILE A 66 -23.56 7.52 14.36
C ILE A 66 -24.43 8.03 13.22
N PHE A 67 -25.57 7.38 13.01
CA PHE A 67 -26.47 7.72 11.91
C PHE A 67 -26.95 9.17 12.01
N ILE A 68 -27.37 9.60 13.20
CA ILE A 68 -27.80 10.97 13.46
C ILE A 68 -26.66 11.96 13.20
N SER A 69 -25.44 11.63 13.61
CA SER A 69 -24.28 12.51 13.43
C SER A 69 -23.85 12.62 11.97
N ILE A 70 -24.01 11.56 11.18
CA ILE A 70 -23.76 11.61 9.74
C ILE A 70 -24.83 12.47 9.05
N VAL A 71 -26.11 12.23 9.32
CA VAL A 71 -27.21 12.97 8.68
C VAL A 71 -27.18 14.45 9.06
N LEU A 72 -27.12 14.76 10.36
CA LEU A 72 -27.05 16.15 10.83
C LEU A 72 -25.72 16.81 10.45
N GLY A 73 -24.61 16.07 10.51
CA GLY A 73 -23.30 16.57 10.10
C GLY A 73 -23.26 16.95 8.63
N SER A 74 -23.85 16.15 7.74
CA SER A 74 -23.99 16.49 6.32
C SER A 74 -24.85 17.73 6.10
N LEU A 75 -25.96 17.88 6.83
CA LEU A 75 -26.79 19.09 6.76
C LEU A 75 -26.02 20.33 7.25
N ILE A 76 -25.31 20.20 8.38
CA ILE A 76 -24.47 21.28 8.92
C ILE A 76 -23.40 21.67 7.90
N PHE A 77 -22.72 20.69 7.30
CA PHE A 77 -21.69 20.92 6.29
C PHE A 77 -22.25 21.67 5.08
N LEU A 78 -23.44 21.31 4.59
CA LEU A 78 -24.09 22.02 3.49
C LEU A 78 -24.43 23.46 3.89
N VAL A 79 -25.02 23.67 5.07
CA VAL A 79 -25.41 25.01 5.54
C VAL A 79 -24.19 25.92 5.74
N THR A 80 -23.12 25.42 6.38
CA THR A 80 -21.88 26.19 6.60
C THR A 80 -21.13 26.51 5.32
N ASN A 81 -21.41 25.77 4.24
CA ASN A 81 -20.86 25.99 2.91
C ASN A 81 -21.89 26.61 1.94
N TYR A 82 -22.95 27.25 2.45
CA TYR A 82 -23.98 27.95 1.67
C TYR A 82 -24.61 27.09 0.57
N PHE A 83 -24.80 25.79 0.83
CA PHE A 83 -25.29 24.79 -0.13
C PHE A 83 -24.46 24.69 -1.42
N SER A 84 -23.21 25.14 -1.42
CA SER A 84 -22.27 25.03 -2.54
C SER A 84 -20.89 24.58 -2.04
N PRO A 85 -20.77 23.33 -1.58
CA PRO A 85 -19.50 22.84 -1.05
C PRO A 85 -18.44 22.81 -2.17
N TRP A 86 -17.23 23.26 -1.86
CA TRP A 86 -16.14 23.50 -2.83
C TRP A 86 -16.49 24.46 -3.98
N ASN A 87 -17.57 25.23 -3.85
CA ASN A 87 -18.11 26.12 -4.89
C ASN A 87 -18.54 25.39 -6.18
N ILE A 88 -18.92 24.11 -6.06
CA ILE A 88 -19.39 23.31 -7.18
C ILE A 88 -20.84 23.67 -7.51
N ASN A 89 -21.17 23.84 -8.79
CA ASN A 89 -22.56 23.94 -9.22
C ASN A 89 -23.27 22.59 -9.02
N LEU A 90 -24.17 22.53 -8.04
CA LEU A 90 -24.94 21.33 -7.68
C LEU A 90 -25.81 20.79 -8.81
N GLU A 91 -26.23 21.63 -9.76
CA GLU A 91 -27.04 21.19 -10.90
C GLU A 91 -26.22 20.38 -11.90
N LYS A 92 -24.94 20.72 -12.05
CA LYS A 92 -24.03 20.05 -13.00
C LYS A 92 -23.40 18.80 -12.39
N ASN A 93 -22.98 18.86 -11.13
CA ASN A 93 -22.20 17.79 -10.47
C ASN A 93 -22.73 17.42 -9.08
N PRO A 94 -24.00 16.98 -8.94
CA PRO A 94 -24.60 16.67 -7.64
C PRO A 94 -23.90 15.51 -6.92
N LEU A 95 -23.43 14.52 -7.68
CA LEU A 95 -22.77 13.33 -7.13
C LEU A 95 -21.40 13.67 -6.50
N ALA A 96 -20.62 14.52 -7.15
CA ALA A 96 -19.30 14.92 -6.65
C ALA A 96 -19.40 15.72 -5.35
N ALA A 97 -20.39 16.62 -5.27
CA ALA A 97 -20.68 17.36 -4.04
C ALA A 97 -21.21 16.41 -2.94
N GLY A 98 -22.21 15.58 -3.25
CA GLY A 98 -22.83 14.67 -2.29
C GLY A 98 -21.85 13.65 -1.70
N LEU A 99 -21.11 12.93 -2.55
CA LEU A 99 -20.11 11.96 -2.12
C LEU A 99 -18.99 12.61 -1.31
N GLY A 100 -18.53 13.80 -1.73
CA GLY A 100 -17.54 14.56 -0.98
C GLY A 100 -18.02 14.92 0.42
N THR A 101 -19.23 15.45 0.54
CA THR A 101 -19.80 15.81 1.86
C THR A 101 -19.93 14.59 2.76
N LEU A 102 -20.40 13.45 2.23
CA LEU A 102 -20.52 12.21 2.99
C LEU A 102 -19.15 11.69 3.44
N LEU A 103 -18.14 11.70 2.57
CA LEU A 103 -16.79 11.25 2.92
C LEU A 103 -16.15 12.12 4.01
N VAL A 104 -16.28 13.44 3.92
CA VAL A 104 -15.78 14.37 4.94
C VAL A 104 -16.43 14.06 6.28
N ILE A 105 -17.76 13.91 6.32
CA ILE A 105 -18.51 13.70 7.56
C ILE A 105 -18.28 12.30 8.14
N ILE A 106 -18.30 11.25 7.33
CA ILE A 106 -18.01 9.88 7.77
C ILE A 106 -16.60 9.81 8.37
N SER A 107 -15.60 10.38 7.69
CA SER A 107 -14.23 10.43 8.18
C SER A 107 -14.14 11.19 9.51
N THR A 108 -14.83 12.32 9.62
CA THR A 108 -14.87 13.16 10.83
C THR A 108 -15.50 12.42 12.02
N VAL A 109 -16.64 11.77 11.83
CA VAL A 109 -17.32 10.97 12.86
C VAL A 109 -16.46 9.78 13.28
N TRP A 110 -15.87 9.06 12.32
CA TRP A 110 -15.03 7.90 12.60
C TRP A 110 -13.74 8.27 13.33
N SER A 111 -13.05 9.32 12.88
CA SER A 111 -11.83 9.85 13.49
C SER A 111 -12.07 10.28 14.93
N THR A 112 -13.13 11.07 15.17
CA THR A 112 -13.48 11.57 16.50
C THR A 112 -13.78 10.43 17.47
N ARG A 113 -14.59 9.46 17.06
CA ARG A 113 -14.96 8.32 17.90
C ARG A 113 -13.78 7.39 18.19
N LYS A 114 -12.95 7.12 17.18
CA LYS A 114 -11.78 6.25 17.36
C LYS A 114 -10.75 6.89 18.28
N ALA A 115 -10.49 8.19 18.11
CA ALA A 115 -9.59 8.92 18.98
C ALA A 115 -10.07 8.91 20.45
N LEU A 116 -11.37 9.14 20.69
CA LEU A 116 -11.96 9.22 22.03
C LEU A 116 -12.43 7.87 22.62
N SER A 117 -12.19 6.75 21.92
CA SER A 117 -12.68 5.43 22.35
C SER A 117 -12.10 4.99 23.71
N GLY A 118 -12.93 4.94 24.76
CA GLY A 118 -12.48 4.56 26.10
C GLY A 118 -11.60 5.61 26.80
N ILE A 119 -11.68 6.88 26.39
CA ILE A 119 -11.05 8.00 27.10
C ILE A 119 -12.15 8.88 27.68
N GLU A 120 -12.13 9.09 29.00
CA GLU A 120 -13.16 9.88 29.69
C GLU A 120 -12.77 11.36 29.84
N LEU A 121 -11.46 11.68 29.82
CA LEU A 121 -10.91 13.04 29.96
C LEU A 121 -11.40 13.74 31.24
N GLU A 122 -11.50 12.98 32.33
CA GLU A 122 -11.95 13.51 33.63
C GLU A 122 -10.85 14.38 34.28
N SER A 123 -9.58 14.05 34.05
CA SER A 123 -8.40 14.81 34.49
C SER A 123 -7.37 14.90 33.36
N PHE A 124 -6.49 15.91 33.37
CA PHE A 124 -5.36 15.99 32.42
C PHE A 124 -4.25 15.03 32.84
N ASP A 125 -4.60 13.76 33.01
CA ASP A 125 -3.62 12.74 33.33
C ASP A 125 -2.73 12.51 32.10
N ARG A 126 -1.43 12.36 32.35
CA ARG A 126 -0.42 12.28 31.28
C ARG A 126 -0.73 11.11 30.34
N ASP A 127 -1.19 9.99 30.89
CA ASP A 127 -1.55 8.78 30.15
C ASP A 127 -2.74 8.97 29.20
N GLU A 128 -3.75 9.73 29.60
CA GLU A 128 -4.92 10.01 28.74
C GLU A 128 -4.53 10.93 27.58
N ILE A 129 -3.72 11.95 27.85
CA ILE A 129 -3.22 12.89 26.82
C ILE A 129 -2.30 12.16 25.83
N GLU A 130 -1.43 11.28 26.32
CA GLU A 130 -0.51 10.51 25.47
C GLU A 130 -1.29 9.55 24.55
N LYS A 131 -2.23 8.76 25.10
CA LYS A 131 -3.09 7.86 24.30
C LYS A 131 -3.91 8.63 23.27
N PHE A 132 -4.47 9.77 23.66
CA PHE A 132 -5.21 10.65 22.76
C PHE A 132 -4.35 11.15 21.60
N THR A 133 -3.16 11.66 21.91
CA THR A 133 -2.21 12.20 20.93
C THR A 133 -1.74 11.12 19.96
N ILE A 134 -1.35 9.95 20.46
CA ILE A 134 -0.92 8.82 19.64
C ILE A 134 -2.03 8.38 18.68
N ARG A 135 -3.28 8.29 19.14
CA ARG A 135 -4.39 7.84 18.28
C ARG A 135 -4.71 8.84 17.16
N ILE A 136 -4.62 10.13 17.45
CA ILE A 136 -4.78 11.17 16.42
C ILE A 136 -3.68 11.04 15.36
N PHE A 137 -2.41 10.98 15.79
CA PHE A 137 -1.29 10.85 14.86
C PHE A 137 -1.32 9.53 14.09
N GLN A 138 -1.70 8.42 14.72
CA GLN A 138 -1.88 7.14 14.04
C GLN A 138 -3.01 7.20 13.01
N GLY A 139 -4.16 7.77 13.36
CA GLY A 139 -5.30 7.89 12.45
C GLY A 139 -4.97 8.77 11.24
N MET A 140 -4.41 9.95 11.48
CA MET A 140 -3.99 10.89 10.43
C MET A 140 -2.85 10.32 9.57
N GLY A 141 -1.84 9.72 10.20
CA GLY A 141 -0.71 9.11 9.54
C GLY A 141 -1.11 7.93 8.65
N LEU A 142 -1.99 7.04 9.13
CA LEU A 142 -2.52 5.94 8.32
C LEU A 142 -3.36 6.44 7.16
N LEU A 143 -4.22 7.43 7.36
CA LEU A 143 -5.03 8.01 6.28
C LEU A 143 -4.16 8.64 5.20
N PHE A 144 -3.16 9.43 5.60
CA PHE A 144 -2.17 10.01 4.69
C PHE A 144 -1.42 8.92 3.91
N PHE A 145 -0.94 7.88 4.60
CA PHE A 145 -0.24 6.75 4.00
C PHE A 145 -1.12 5.99 2.99
N ILE A 146 -2.39 5.74 3.32
CA ILE A 146 -3.32 5.07 2.41
C ILE A 146 -3.53 5.91 1.16
N ILE A 147 -3.73 7.22 1.29
CA ILE A 147 -3.97 8.09 0.13
C ILE A 147 -2.75 8.13 -0.78
N ILE A 148 -1.55 8.38 -0.24
CA ILE A 148 -0.34 8.51 -1.06
C ILE A 148 0.02 7.19 -1.77
N VAL A 149 -0.25 6.05 -1.12
CA VAL A 149 0.00 4.73 -1.71
C VAL A 149 -1.11 4.34 -2.70
N ALA A 150 -2.38 4.54 -2.36
CA ALA A 150 -3.50 4.12 -3.20
C ALA A 150 -3.72 5.01 -4.43
N PHE A 151 -3.42 6.30 -4.33
CA PHE A 151 -3.61 7.26 -5.41
C PHE A 151 -3.00 6.83 -6.76
N PRO A 152 -1.72 6.44 -6.87
CA PRO A 152 -1.16 6.00 -8.16
C PRO A 152 -1.86 4.75 -8.73
N PHE A 153 -2.35 3.84 -7.90
CA PHE A 153 -3.12 2.68 -8.37
C PHE A 153 -4.51 3.07 -8.88
N VAL A 154 -5.19 3.97 -8.16
CA VAL A 154 -6.47 4.53 -8.60
C VAL A 154 -6.31 5.26 -9.93
N TYR A 155 -5.25 6.07 -10.07
CA TYR A 155 -4.91 6.74 -11.32
C TYR A 155 -4.63 5.72 -12.44
N MET A 156 -3.90 4.64 -12.17
CA MET A 156 -3.64 3.58 -13.15
C MET A 156 -4.92 2.90 -13.64
N VAL A 157 -5.86 2.60 -12.75
CA VAL A 157 -7.16 1.99 -13.11
C VAL A 157 -8.04 2.95 -13.89
N ILE A 158 -8.07 4.24 -13.53
CA ILE A 158 -8.87 5.22 -14.26
C ILE A 158 -8.29 5.44 -15.66
N THR A 159 -6.98 5.59 -15.78
CA THR A 159 -6.32 5.78 -17.08
C THR A 159 -6.40 4.56 -17.99
N SER A 160 -6.43 3.34 -17.44
CA SER A 160 -6.62 2.13 -18.25
C SER A 160 -8.01 1.98 -18.85
N LEU A 161 -8.99 2.77 -18.37
CA LEU A 161 -10.35 2.84 -18.93
C LEU A 161 -10.51 3.96 -19.96
N LYS A 162 -9.48 4.78 -20.18
CA LYS A 162 -9.53 5.94 -21.08
C LYS A 162 -8.95 5.61 -22.45
N SER A 163 -9.47 6.29 -23.47
CA SER A 163 -8.88 6.24 -24.81
C SER A 163 -7.56 7.01 -24.85
N GLN A 164 -6.65 6.61 -25.74
CA GLN A 164 -5.37 7.30 -25.94
C GLN A 164 -5.57 8.78 -26.25
N MET A 165 -6.58 9.14 -27.03
CA MET A 165 -6.88 10.54 -27.36
C MET A 165 -7.28 11.35 -26.11
N ALA A 166 -8.13 10.79 -25.24
CA ALA A 166 -8.53 11.46 -24.00
C ALA A 166 -7.34 11.73 -23.08
N LEU A 167 -6.42 10.76 -22.97
CA LEU A 167 -5.19 10.90 -22.18
C LEU A 167 -4.23 11.96 -22.76
N LEU A 168 -4.18 12.12 -24.08
CA LEU A 168 -3.36 13.15 -24.73
C LEU A 168 -3.95 14.55 -24.56
N THR A 169 -5.28 14.69 -24.53
CA THR A 169 -5.95 15.99 -24.37
C THR A 169 -5.88 16.49 -22.93
N ASN A 170 -6.14 15.62 -21.95
CA ASN A 170 -6.05 15.97 -20.53
C ASN A 170 -5.53 14.79 -19.70
N PRO A 171 -4.20 14.66 -19.50
CA PRO A 171 -3.61 13.53 -18.79
C PRO A 171 -3.92 13.53 -17.28
N THR A 172 -4.31 14.68 -16.73
CA THR A 172 -4.62 14.82 -15.29
C THR A 172 -6.07 14.52 -14.95
N ASP A 173 -6.92 14.32 -15.95
CA ASP A 173 -8.33 14.07 -15.76
C ASP A 173 -8.57 12.68 -15.11
N LEU A 174 -9.28 12.66 -13.99
CA LEU A 174 -9.73 11.46 -13.26
C LEU A 174 -11.20 11.09 -13.53
N SER A 175 -11.92 11.87 -14.33
CA SER A 175 -13.31 11.56 -14.67
C SER A 175 -13.41 10.32 -15.58
N ILE A 176 -14.49 9.54 -15.46
CA ILE A 176 -14.76 8.40 -16.33
C ILE A 176 -15.93 8.76 -17.25
N SER A 177 -15.68 8.83 -18.55
CA SER A 177 -16.74 9.05 -19.54
C SER A 177 -17.43 7.74 -19.90
N PHE A 178 -18.75 7.70 -19.70
CA PHE A 178 -19.60 6.57 -20.09
C PHE A 178 -20.23 6.73 -21.48
N GLU A 179 -19.85 7.77 -22.23
CA GLU A 179 -20.42 8.08 -23.56
C GLU A 179 -20.28 6.93 -24.56
N SER A 180 -19.18 6.19 -24.47
CA SER A 180 -18.88 5.04 -25.33
C SER A 180 -19.44 3.71 -24.81
N GLY A 181 -20.22 3.75 -23.72
CA GLY A 181 -20.75 2.57 -23.04
C GLY A 181 -19.66 1.70 -22.38
N LEU A 182 -20.10 0.60 -21.75
CA LEU A 182 -19.20 -0.31 -21.03
C LEU A 182 -18.20 -1.02 -21.97
N ALA A 183 -18.60 -1.26 -23.22
CA ALA A 183 -17.73 -1.82 -24.25
C ALA A 183 -16.61 -0.86 -24.65
N GLY A 184 -16.88 0.45 -24.73
CA GLY A 184 -15.87 1.46 -25.03
C GLY A 184 -14.82 1.60 -23.91
N LEU A 185 -15.24 1.58 -22.65
CA LEU A 185 -14.35 1.59 -21.48
C LEU A 185 -13.40 0.38 -21.44
N MET A 186 -13.88 -0.79 -21.89
CA MET A 186 -13.10 -2.04 -21.89
C MET A 186 -12.32 -2.27 -23.19
N LYS A 187 -12.36 -1.33 -24.14
CA LYS A 187 -11.72 -1.47 -25.45
C LYS A 187 -10.22 -1.71 -25.34
N SER A 188 -9.51 -0.95 -24.49
CA SER A 188 -8.07 -1.12 -24.27
C SER A 188 -7.72 -2.52 -23.74
N TYR A 189 -8.55 -3.07 -22.85
CA TYR A 189 -8.39 -4.44 -22.40
C TYR A 189 -8.59 -5.43 -23.54
N GLN A 190 -9.66 -5.30 -24.33
CA GLN A 190 -9.91 -6.18 -25.47
C GLN A 190 -8.75 -6.15 -26.48
N GLU A 191 -8.26 -4.97 -26.85
CA GLU A 191 -7.15 -4.80 -27.80
C GLU A 191 -5.86 -5.45 -27.32
N VAL A 192 -5.56 -5.39 -26.02
CA VAL A 192 -4.39 -6.05 -25.42
C VAL A 192 -4.46 -7.58 -25.63
N TRP A 193 -5.63 -8.18 -25.51
CA TRP A 193 -5.84 -9.61 -25.73
C TRP A 193 -5.86 -10.00 -27.21
N THR A 194 -6.57 -9.25 -28.07
CA THR A 194 -6.82 -9.64 -29.46
C THR A 194 -5.76 -9.15 -30.45
N THR A 195 -5.22 -7.95 -30.23
CA THR A 195 -4.34 -7.27 -31.20
C THR A 195 -2.87 -7.47 -30.83
N PHE A 196 -2.53 -7.31 -29.56
CA PHE A 196 -1.15 -7.34 -29.08
C PHE A 196 -0.67 -8.72 -28.62
N ASN A 197 -1.53 -9.75 -28.66
CA ASN A 197 -1.22 -11.12 -28.22
C ASN A 197 -0.59 -11.16 -26.82
N PHE A 198 -1.07 -10.30 -25.92
CA PHE A 198 -0.42 -10.05 -24.63
C PHE A 198 -0.38 -11.29 -23.72
N GLN A 199 -1.25 -12.26 -23.95
CA GLN A 199 -1.21 -13.57 -23.29
C GLN A 199 0.15 -14.26 -23.41
N ARG A 200 0.83 -14.12 -24.57
CA ARG A 200 2.16 -14.68 -24.76
C ARG A 200 3.19 -14.02 -23.84
N TYR A 201 3.09 -12.70 -23.64
CA TYR A 201 4.00 -11.98 -22.75
C TYR A 201 3.76 -12.35 -21.29
N ILE A 202 2.50 -12.42 -20.85
CA ILE A 202 2.15 -12.92 -19.50
C ILE A 202 2.74 -14.31 -19.28
N TRP A 203 2.58 -15.22 -20.25
CA TRP A 203 3.09 -16.58 -20.13
C TRP A 203 4.62 -16.62 -20.06
N ILE A 204 5.32 -15.92 -20.95
CA ILE A 204 6.79 -15.85 -20.94
C ILE A 204 7.28 -15.27 -19.61
N SER A 205 6.71 -14.15 -19.16
CA SER A 205 7.08 -13.53 -17.88
C SER A 205 6.81 -14.45 -16.69
N THR A 206 5.69 -15.17 -16.68
CA THR A 206 5.36 -16.13 -15.62
C THR A 206 6.36 -17.28 -15.58
N VAL A 207 6.64 -17.90 -16.72
CA VAL A 207 7.59 -19.01 -16.84
C VAL A 207 8.99 -18.57 -16.42
N VAL A 208 9.44 -17.41 -16.90
CA VAL A 208 10.76 -16.87 -16.55
C VAL A 208 10.83 -16.51 -15.07
N SER A 209 9.80 -15.88 -14.50
CA SER A 209 9.75 -15.51 -13.08
C SER A 209 9.77 -16.75 -12.19
N VAL A 210 8.86 -17.71 -12.41
CA VAL A 210 8.77 -18.92 -11.58
C VAL A 210 10.04 -19.77 -11.70
N GLY A 211 10.57 -19.94 -12.91
CA GLY A 211 11.82 -20.69 -13.09
C GLY A 211 13.02 -19.98 -12.46
N THR A 212 13.08 -18.64 -12.54
CA THR A 212 14.12 -17.85 -11.85
C THR A 212 14.03 -18.06 -10.34
N VAL A 213 12.84 -17.92 -9.75
CA VAL A 213 12.62 -18.15 -8.31
C VAL A 213 13.04 -19.56 -7.91
N GLY A 214 12.64 -20.58 -8.67
CA GLY A 214 13.01 -21.98 -8.41
C GLY A 214 14.53 -22.21 -8.44
N ILE A 215 15.22 -21.68 -9.45
CA ILE A 215 16.68 -21.82 -9.57
C ILE A 215 17.38 -21.05 -8.43
N THR A 216 16.99 -19.80 -8.20
CA THR A 216 17.56 -18.93 -7.18
C THR A 216 17.38 -19.50 -5.78
N LEU A 217 16.17 -19.94 -5.42
CA LEU A 217 15.90 -20.56 -4.12
C LEU A 217 16.69 -21.87 -3.95
N SER A 218 16.70 -22.75 -4.96
CA SER A 218 17.43 -24.02 -4.87
C SER A 218 18.91 -23.81 -4.59
N LEU A 219 19.54 -22.86 -5.29
CA LEU A 219 20.96 -22.54 -5.11
C LEU A 219 21.20 -21.77 -3.80
N SER A 220 20.34 -20.82 -3.46
CA SER A 220 20.51 -19.98 -2.26
C SER A 220 20.26 -20.76 -0.97
N ILE A 221 19.29 -21.68 -0.92
CA ILE A 221 19.08 -22.58 0.22
C ILE A 221 20.35 -23.38 0.51
N LEU A 222 20.91 -24.03 -0.52
CA LEU A 222 22.11 -24.84 -0.37
C LEU A 222 23.33 -23.99 0.03
N GLY A 223 23.51 -22.84 -0.61
CA GLY A 223 24.62 -21.94 -0.33
C GLY A 223 24.52 -21.29 1.06
N ALA A 224 23.34 -20.79 1.44
CA ALA A 224 23.10 -20.17 2.74
C ALA A 224 23.24 -21.18 3.87
N TYR A 225 22.71 -22.40 3.71
CA TYR A 225 22.89 -23.47 4.68
C TYR A 225 24.37 -23.82 4.83
N SER A 226 25.10 -23.96 3.72
CA SER A 226 26.53 -24.25 3.73
C SER A 226 27.31 -23.17 4.48
N VAL A 227 27.07 -21.90 4.17
CA VAL A 227 27.74 -20.75 4.80
C VAL A 227 27.33 -20.56 6.26
N THR A 228 26.21 -21.11 6.69
CA THR A 228 25.72 -20.95 8.08
C THR A 228 26.10 -22.12 8.98
N ARG A 229 26.00 -23.36 8.48
CA ARG A 229 26.16 -24.58 9.28
C ARG A 229 27.49 -25.28 9.08
N LEU A 230 28.06 -25.23 7.88
CA LEU A 230 29.29 -25.97 7.58
C LEU A 230 30.52 -25.18 8.02
N ARG A 231 31.59 -25.91 8.39
CA ARG A 231 32.91 -25.36 8.68
C ARG A 231 33.83 -25.77 7.53
N PHE A 232 34.25 -24.79 6.73
CA PHE A 232 35.16 -24.99 5.60
C PHE A 232 36.09 -23.76 5.46
N PRO A 233 37.31 -23.94 4.93
CA PRO A 233 38.25 -22.83 4.74
C PRO A 233 37.65 -21.79 3.77
N GLY A 234 37.77 -20.50 4.11
CA GLY A 234 37.25 -19.40 3.28
C GLY A 234 35.77 -19.04 3.50
N ARG A 235 35.06 -19.70 4.42
CA ARG A 235 33.64 -19.41 4.75
C ARG A 235 33.35 -17.93 5.02
N ILE A 236 34.20 -17.26 5.80
CA ILE A 236 34.04 -15.84 6.16
C ILE A 236 34.18 -14.96 4.92
N TRP A 237 35.15 -15.26 4.06
CA TRP A 237 35.37 -14.57 2.79
C TRP A 237 34.16 -14.73 1.87
N LEU A 238 33.69 -15.98 1.66
CA LEU A 238 32.50 -16.26 0.87
C LEU A 238 31.26 -15.52 1.40
N SER A 239 31.09 -15.50 2.73
CA SER A 239 29.99 -14.77 3.33
C SER A 239 30.05 -13.25 3.09
N ARG A 240 31.25 -12.66 3.08
CA ARG A 240 31.41 -11.22 2.86
C ARG A 240 31.30 -10.86 1.39
N SER A 241 31.78 -11.72 0.49
CA SER A 241 31.68 -11.48 -0.95
C SER A 241 30.24 -11.52 -1.46
N ILE A 242 29.34 -12.30 -0.87
CA ILE A 242 27.89 -12.26 -1.19
C ILE A 242 27.35 -10.82 -1.06
N LEU A 243 27.68 -10.12 0.03
CA LEU A 243 27.28 -8.73 0.25
C LEU A 243 27.91 -7.77 -0.76
N ILE A 244 29.21 -7.93 -1.03
CA ILE A 244 29.92 -7.07 -1.99
C ILE A 244 29.31 -7.21 -3.40
N ILE A 245 28.99 -8.43 -3.81
CA ILE A 245 28.36 -8.70 -5.11
C ILE A 245 26.95 -8.08 -5.16
N TYR A 246 26.17 -8.19 -4.07
CA TYR A 246 24.84 -7.57 -4.01
C TYR A 246 24.88 -6.04 -4.15
N MET A 247 25.88 -5.39 -3.55
CA MET A 247 26.03 -3.92 -3.64
C MET A 247 26.49 -3.45 -5.03
N PHE A 248 26.84 -4.37 -5.94
CA PHE A 248 27.28 -4.00 -7.28
C PHE A 248 26.09 -3.57 -8.14
N PRO A 249 26.14 -2.39 -8.78
CA PRO A 249 25.03 -1.89 -9.58
C PRO A 249 24.80 -2.75 -10.82
N ALA A 250 23.63 -3.41 -10.89
CA ALA A 250 23.28 -4.32 -11.98
C ALA A 250 23.33 -3.68 -13.38
N ILE A 251 23.07 -2.38 -13.49
CA ILE A 251 23.11 -1.64 -14.76
C ILE A 251 24.50 -1.66 -15.41
N VAL A 252 25.57 -1.73 -14.62
CA VAL A 252 26.96 -1.78 -15.13
C VAL A 252 27.23 -3.11 -15.84
N LEU A 253 26.48 -4.17 -15.52
CA LEU A 253 26.65 -5.48 -16.11
C LEU A 253 25.97 -5.62 -17.48
N VAL A 254 25.15 -4.66 -17.93
CA VAL A 254 24.35 -4.80 -19.15
C VAL A 254 25.21 -4.95 -20.42
N ILE A 255 26.21 -4.09 -20.61
CA ILE A 255 27.13 -4.15 -21.77
C ILE A 255 27.92 -5.47 -21.80
N PRO A 256 28.62 -5.89 -20.71
CA PRO A 256 29.36 -7.15 -20.75
C PRO A 256 28.46 -8.37 -20.90
N LEU A 257 27.29 -8.40 -20.26
CA LEU A 257 26.32 -9.49 -20.44
C LEU A 257 25.82 -9.54 -21.89
N TYR A 258 25.49 -8.40 -22.51
CA TYR A 258 25.07 -8.38 -23.91
C TYR A 258 26.16 -8.94 -24.84
N SER A 259 27.42 -8.55 -24.63
CA SER A 259 28.55 -9.05 -25.42
C SER A 259 28.72 -10.58 -25.27
N ILE A 260 28.75 -11.09 -24.03
CA ILE A 260 28.91 -12.52 -23.76
C ILE A 260 27.76 -13.33 -24.35
N PHE A 261 26.51 -12.91 -24.13
CA PHE A 261 25.34 -13.66 -24.60
C PHE A 261 25.17 -13.57 -26.11
N SER A 262 25.68 -12.52 -26.75
CA SER A 262 25.76 -12.45 -28.21
C SER A 262 26.78 -13.45 -28.76
N GLN A 263 27.95 -13.58 -28.14
CA GLN A 263 28.98 -14.55 -28.54
C GLN A 263 28.50 -16.00 -28.34
N LEU A 264 27.77 -16.26 -27.25
CA LEU A 264 27.17 -17.56 -26.96
C LEU A 264 25.89 -17.86 -27.76
N GLN A 265 25.45 -16.95 -28.64
CA GLN A 265 24.19 -17.05 -29.40
C GLN A 265 22.94 -17.24 -28.50
N LEU A 266 23.01 -16.82 -27.24
CA LEU A 266 21.91 -16.85 -26.26
C LEU A 266 21.10 -15.54 -26.25
N ARG A 267 21.39 -14.61 -27.16
CA ARG A 267 20.61 -13.38 -27.34
C ARG A 267 19.18 -13.73 -27.74
N ASN A 268 18.21 -13.03 -27.16
CA ASN A 268 16.78 -13.23 -27.42
C ASN A 268 16.29 -14.67 -27.11
N SER A 269 16.83 -15.29 -26.05
CA SER A 269 16.46 -16.65 -25.63
C SER A 269 15.99 -16.69 -24.17
N LEU A 270 15.04 -17.60 -23.87
CA LEU A 270 14.59 -17.84 -22.50
C LEU A 270 15.69 -18.45 -21.62
N ILE A 271 16.51 -19.33 -22.21
CA ILE A 271 17.68 -19.92 -21.54
C ILE A 271 18.61 -18.81 -21.05
N GLY A 272 18.81 -17.77 -21.88
CA GLY A 272 19.62 -16.63 -21.48
C GLY A 272 19.08 -15.92 -20.23
N LEU A 273 17.76 -15.73 -20.17
CA LEU A 273 17.10 -15.13 -19.00
C LEU A 273 17.22 -16.00 -17.74
N PHE A 274 17.08 -17.33 -17.88
CA PHE A 274 17.27 -18.27 -16.77
C PHE A 274 18.70 -18.36 -16.24
N ILE A 275 19.68 -17.76 -16.93
CA ILE A 275 21.04 -17.63 -16.42
C ILE A 275 21.24 -16.26 -15.78
N VAL A 276 20.84 -15.19 -16.47
CA VAL A 276 21.06 -13.81 -16.01
C VAL A 276 20.27 -13.48 -14.76
N TYR A 277 18.98 -13.82 -14.71
CA TYR A 277 18.14 -13.42 -13.59
C TYR A 277 18.48 -14.13 -12.27
N PRO A 278 18.79 -15.44 -12.25
CA PRO A 278 19.32 -16.05 -11.04
C PRO A 278 20.65 -15.43 -10.61
N ALA A 279 21.57 -15.13 -11.54
CA ALA A 279 22.85 -14.53 -11.20
C ALA A 279 22.71 -13.18 -10.47
N THR A 280 21.68 -12.38 -10.81
CA THR A 280 21.43 -11.08 -10.16
C THR A 280 20.64 -11.20 -8.85
N THR A 281 19.76 -12.20 -8.73
CA THR A 281 18.89 -12.38 -7.54
C THR A 281 19.53 -13.23 -6.45
N LEU A 282 20.44 -14.14 -6.82
CA LEU A 282 21.10 -15.07 -5.91
C LEU A 282 21.85 -14.41 -4.74
N PRO A 283 22.57 -13.28 -4.90
CA PRO A 283 23.26 -12.62 -3.78
C PRO A 283 22.31 -12.19 -2.66
N VAL A 284 21.15 -11.62 -3.02
CA VAL A 284 20.12 -11.19 -2.05
C VAL A 284 19.51 -12.38 -1.36
N ALA A 285 19.11 -13.39 -2.12
CA ALA A 285 18.49 -14.60 -1.57
C ALA A 285 19.43 -15.33 -0.61
N LEU A 286 20.71 -15.48 -0.98
CA LEU A 286 21.74 -16.04 -0.11
C LEU A 286 21.91 -15.23 1.17
N TYR A 287 21.96 -13.89 1.07
CA TYR A 287 22.14 -13.02 2.23
C TYR A 287 20.96 -13.12 3.21
N MET A 288 19.73 -13.02 2.70
CA MET A 288 18.51 -13.10 3.50
C MET A 288 18.35 -14.48 4.17
N LEU A 289 18.48 -15.57 3.40
CA LEU A 289 18.36 -16.91 3.94
C LEU A 289 19.47 -17.25 4.94
N LYS A 290 20.70 -16.78 4.70
CA LYS A 290 21.80 -16.93 5.67
C LYS A 290 21.48 -16.20 6.99
N GLY A 291 20.96 -14.98 6.91
CA GLY A 291 20.51 -14.22 8.07
C GLY A 291 19.47 -14.98 8.88
N PHE A 292 18.47 -15.54 8.21
CA PHE A 292 17.42 -16.33 8.85
C PHE A 292 17.93 -17.67 9.42
N PHE A 293 18.63 -18.49 8.63
CA PHE A 293 19.14 -19.78 9.09
C PHE A 293 20.08 -19.66 10.29
N SER A 294 20.76 -18.52 10.45
CA SER A 294 21.62 -18.24 11.61
C SER A 294 20.83 -18.08 12.91
N THR A 295 19.53 -17.76 12.84
CA THR A 295 18.65 -17.64 14.01
C THR A 295 18.06 -18.97 14.48
N LEU A 296 18.08 -19.99 13.62
CA LEU A 296 17.55 -21.30 13.94
C LEU A 296 18.49 -22.03 14.93
N PRO A 297 17.96 -22.60 16.04
CA PRO A 297 18.74 -23.40 16.98
C PRO A 297 19.45 -24.55 16.27
N ALA A 298 20.76 -24.72 16.50
CA ALA A 298 21.55 -25.76 15.86
C ALA A 298 21.21 -27.15 16.42
N GLU A 299 20.72 -27.20 17.66
CA GLU A 299 20.36 -28.40 18.40
C GLU A 299 19.27 -29.21 17.70
N LEU A 300 18.35 -28.54 16.99
CA LEU A 300 17.30 -29.21 16.21
C LEU A 300 17.89 -30.00 15.03
N GLU A 301 18.89 -29.43 14.36
CA GLU A 301 19.58 -30.09 13.25
C GLU A 301 20.46 -31.23 13.76
N GLU A 302 21.12 -31.06 14.91
CA GLU A 302 21.91 -32.09 15.58
C GLU A 302 21.05 -33.27 16.04
N ALA A 303 19.87 -33.01 16.62
CA ALA A 303 18.90 -34.05 16.97
C ALA A 303 18.50 -34.87 15.74
N GLY A 304 18.16 -34.20 14.63
CA GLY A 304 17.86 -34.89 13.37
C GLY A 304 19.01 -35.75 12.85
N ARG A 305 20.26 -35.33 13.06
CA ARG A 305 21.46 -36.11 12.71
C ARG A 305 21.64 -37.33 13.62
N ILE A 306 21.33 -37.22 14.91
CA ILE A 306 21.35 -38.33 15.86
C ILE A 306 20.27 -39.37 15.50
N ASP A 307 19.11 -38.91 15.04
CA ASP A 307 18.00 -39.76 14.53
C ASP A 307 18.27 -40.36 13.13
N GLY A 308 19.49 -40.22 12.60
CA GLY A 308 19.93 -40.86 11.36
C GLY A 308 19.64 -40.06 10.08
N CYS A 309 19.20 -38.80 10.15
CA CYS A 309 19.02 -38.01 8.94
C CYS A 309 20.37 -37.67 8.27
N SER A 310 20.42 -37.80 6.94
CA SER A 310 21.50 -37.22 6.13
C SER A 310 21.44 -35.68 6.23
N ARG A 311 22.52 -34.97 5.89
CA ARG A 311 22.51 -33.49 5.93
C ARG A 311 21.47 -32.90 4.98
N LEU A 312 21.31 -33.48 3.79
CA LEU A 312 20.23 -33.11 2.88
C LEU A 312 18.87 -33.42 3.53
N GLY A 313 18.73 -34.57 4.20
CA GLY A 313 17.54 -34.91 4.97
C GLY A 313 17.19 -33.87 6.04
N VAL A 314 18.18 -33.36 6.77
CA VAL A 314 18.02 -32.27 7.75
C VAL A 314 17.55 -30.99 7.08
N ILE A 315 18.16 -30.59 5.96
CA ILE A 315 17.73 -29.40 5.20
C ILE A 315 16.26 -29.54 4.81
N TRP A 316 15.88 -30.66 4.18
CA TRP A 316 14.53 -30.86 3.65
C TRP A 316 13.46 -31.05 4.72
N ARG A 317 13.77 -31.73 5.83
CA ARG A 317 12.79 -32.13 6.85
C ARG A 317 12.75 -31.21 8.07
N ILE A 318 13.81 -30.44 8.32
CA ILE A 318 13.93 -29.61 9.53
C ILE A 318 14.12 -28.15 9.12
N THR A 319 15.22 -27.82 8.43
CA THR A 319 15.56 -26.42 8.15
C THR A 319 14.53 -25.75 7.23
N LEU A 320 14.11 -26.40 6.14
CA LEU A 320 13.16 -25.81 5.18
C LEU A 320 11.76 -25.57 5.79
N PRO A 321 11.11 -26.53 6.46
CA PRO A 321 9.82 -26.29 7.10
C PRO A 321 9.85 -25.16 8.14
N LEU A 322 10.92 -25.11 8.95
CA LEU A 322 11.10 -24.03 9.94
C LEU A 322 11.39 -22.66 9.29
N SER A 323 11.85 -22.67 8.03
CA SER A 323 12.20 -21.46 7.29
C SER A 323 11.17 -21.06 6.25
N LEU A 324 10.00 -21.70 6.20
CA LEU A 324 8.94 -21.35 5.24
C LEU A 324 8.59 -19.85 5.24
N PRO A 325 8.47 -19.15 6.39
CA PRO A 325 8.21 -17.70 6.37
C PRO A 325 9.32 -16.92 5.66
N ALA A 326 10.59 -17.29 5.89
CA ALA A 326 11.73 -16.63 5.26
C ALA A 326 11.81 -16.94 3.76
N ILE A 327 11.59 -18.21 3.36
CA ILE A 327 11.58 -18.63 1.96
C ILE A 327 10.43 -17.96 1.20
N SER A 328 9.27 -17.79 1.84
CA SER A 328 8.14 -17.07 1.20
C SER A 328 8.40 -15.58 1.02
N SER A 329 9.28 -15.00 1.84
CA SER A 329 9.65 -13.58 1.76
C SER A 329 10.76 -13.30 0.74
N VAL A 330 11.52 -14.32 0.33
CA VAL A 330 12.70 -14.23 -0.56
C VAL A 330 12.32 -14.65 -1.97
#